data_AF-A0A662KPB8-F1
#
_entry.id   AF-A0A662KPB8-F1
#
_cell.length_a   1.000
_cell.length_b   1.000
_cell.length_c   1.000
_cell.angle_alpha   90.00
_cell.angle_beta   90.00
_cell.angle_gamma   90.00
#
_symmetry.space_group_name_H-M   'P 1'
#
loop_
_entity.id
_entity.type
_entity.pdbx_description
1 polymer ?
#
loop_
_entity_poly.entity_id
_entity_poly.type
_entity_poly.pdbx_seq_one_letter_code
_entity_poly.pdbx_strand_id
1 'polypeptide(L)'
;MENLVVEKKKIFTIIPERFDDKSVYGEKIIRRGGLRLRAWNPYRSKLSAALILGLKIDLRKDSELLYLGAATGTTVSHLSDILHEGKIYAVEISPLSMKKLLELCERRD
;
A
#
# COMPACT_ATOMS: atom_id res chain seq x y z
N MET A 1 5.67 8.27 -9.60
CA MET A 1 5.56 7.75 -8.22
C MET A 1 6.90 7.16 -7.84
N GLU A 2 7.56 7.70 -6.81
CA GLU A 2 8.94 7.32 -6.43
C GLU A 2 9.04 5.91 -5.82
N ASN A 3 8.01 5.46 -5.09
CA ASN A 3 8.01 4.17 -4.37
C ASN A 3 7.20 3.07 -5.07
N LEU A 4 7.06 3.13 -6.40
CA LEU A 4 6.31 2.14 -7.19
C LEU A 4 7.20 1.51 -8.26
N VAL A 5 7.30 0.18 -8.26
CA VAL A 5 8.07 -0.58 -9.25
C VAL A 5 7.13 -1.47 -10.06
N VAL A 6 7.14 -1.37 -11.39
CA VAL A 6 6.32 -2.18 -12.30
C VAL A 6 7.22 -2.98 -13.25
N GLU A 7 7.08 -4.30 -13.25
CA GLU A 7 7.89 -5.24 -14.04
C GLU A 7 7.04 -6.37 -14.61
N LYS A 8 7.00 -6.55 -15.94
CA LYS A 8 6.33 -7.69 -16.60
C LYS A 8 4.92 -7.98 -16.03
N LYS A 9 4.09 -6.94 -15.86
CA LYS A 9 2.75 -6.98 -15.25
C LYS A 9 2.69 -7.35 -13.75
N LYS A 10 3.82 -7.26 -13.04
CA LYS A 10 3.88 -7.29 -11.58
C LYS A 10 4.13 -5.88 -11.09
N ILE A 11 3.57 -5.55 -9.94
CA ILE A 11 3.66 -4.24 -9.32
C ILE A 11 4.06 -4.42 -7.86
N PHE A 12 4.98 -3.58 -7.42
CA PHE A 12 5.57 -3.63 -6.09
C PHE A 12 5.60 -2.22 -5.51
N THR A 13 5.36 -2.12 -4.21
CA THR A 13 5.64 -0.91 -3.45
C THR A 13 6.95 -1.08 -2.68
N ILE A 14 7.71 0.00 -2.54
CA ILE A 14 8.93 0.00 -1.72
C ILE A 14 8.53 0.26 -0.28
N ILE A 15 8.88 -0.64 0.64
CA ILE A 15 8.61 -0.50 2.07
C ILE A 15 9.62 0.51 2.66
N PRO A 16 9.18 1.68 3.15
CA PRO A 16 10.03 2.68 3.80
C PRO A 16 10.80 2.08 4.98
N GLU A 17 12.03 2.51 5.23
CA GLU A 17 12.91 1.93 6.27
C GLU A 17 12.26 1.90 7.67
N ARG A 18 11.49 2.93 8.02
CA ARG A 18 10.81 3.03 9.32
C ARG A 18 9.65 2.06 9.52
N PHE A 19 9.15 1.41 8.46
CA PHE A 19 8.07 0.42 8.57
C PHE A 19 8.64 -0.99 8.74
N ASP A 20 7.87 -1.85 9.41
CA ASP A 20 8.17 -3.28 9.46
C ASP A 20 8.07 -3.94 8.07
N ASP A 21 8.81 -5.04 7.88
CA ASP A 21 8.75 -5.86 6.66
C ASP A 21 7.86 -7.09 6.84
N LYS A 22 6.78 -6.97 7.62
CA LYS A 22 5.78 -8.03 7.76
C LYS A 22 4.72 -7.92 6.66
N SER A 23 4.26 -9.09 6.21
CA SER A 23 3.13 -9.16 5.28
C SER A 23 1.85 -8.68 5.96
N VAL A 24 0.95 -8.09 5.18
CA VAL A 24 -0.32 -7.56 5.66
C VAL A 24 -1.46 -8.55 5.40
N TYR A 25 -1.45 -9.20 4.23
CA TYR A 25 -2.49 -10.13 3.80
C TYR A 25 -1.91 -11.42 3.17
N GLY A 26 -0.64 -11.71 3.46
CA GLY A 26 0.08 -12.87 2.93
C GLY A 26 0.79 -12.61 1.59
N GLU A 27 0.96 -11.34 1.21
CA GLU A 27 1.73 -10.97 0.03
C GLU A 27 3.23 -11.23 0.19
N LYS A 28 3.90 -11.46 -0.93
CA LYS A 28 5.34 -11.73 -0.94
C LYS A 28 6.11 -10.44 -0.71
N ILE A 29 7.08 -10.48 0.21
CA ILE A 29 8.08 -9.43 0.42
C ILE A 29 9.41 -9.93 -0.13
N ILE A 30 10.07 -9.10 -0.94
CA ILE A 30 11.30 -9.43 -1.65
C ILE A 30 12.36 -8.38 -1.32
N ARG A 31 13.57 -8.81 -0.98
CA ARG A 31 14.71 -7.90 -0.85
C ARG A 31 15.53 -7.93 -2.13
N ARG A 32 15.73 -6.76 -2.76
CA ARG A 32 16.48 -6.66 -4.02
C ARG A 32 17.17 -5.31 -4.13
N GLY A 33 18.48 -5.31 -4.32
CA GLY A 33 19.27 -4.09 -4.49
C GLY A 33 19.18 -3.15 -3.27
N GLY A 34 19.18 -3.68 -2.05
CA GLY A 34 19.00 -2.91 -0.82
C GLY A 34 17.55 -2.50 -0.53
N LEU A 35 16.63 -2.61 -1.50
CA LEU A 35 15.22 -2.26 -1.31
C LEU A 35 14.41 -3.43 -0.77
N ARG A 36 13.44 -3.12 0.09
CA ARG A 36 12.40 -4.04 0.57
C ARG A 36 11.13 -3.81 -0.25
N LEU A 37 10.77 -4.78 -1.09
CA LEU A 37 9.66 -4.67 -2.05
C LEU A 37 8.47 -5.51 -1.58
N ARG A 38 7.30 -4.89 -1.45
CA ARG A 38 6.03 -5.57 -1.17
C ARG A 38 5.28 -5.81 -2.47
N ALA A 39 4.95 -7.06 -2.79
CA ALA A 39 4.19 -7.40 -3.98
C ALA A 39 2.73 -6.93 -3.83
N TRP A 40 2.22 -6.20 -4.83
CA TRP A 40 0.86 -5.69 -4.83
C TRP A 40 0.00 -6.45 -5.84
N ASN A 41 -0.83 -7.36 -5.34
CA ASN A 41 -1.59 -8.28 -6.19
C ASN A 41 -2.77 -7.58 -6.90
N PRO A 42 -2.79 -7.51 -8.25
CA PRO A 42 -3.88 -6.87 -9.00
C PRO A 42 -5.22 -7.60 -8.90
N TYR A 43 -5.22 -8.91 -8.65
CA TYR A 43 -6.45 -9.68 -8.44
C TYR A 43 -7.09 -9.41 -7.07
N ARG A 44 -6.38 -8.75 -6.15
CA ARG A 44 -6.87 -8.39 -4.82
C ARG A 44 -7.05 -6.88 -4.62
N SER A 45 -6.57 -6.05 -5.56
CA SER A 45 -6.67 -4.60 -5.46
C SER A 45 -7.03 -3.99 -6.82
N LYS A 46 -8.20 -3.34 -6.88
CA LYS A 46 -8.70 -2.66 -8.08
C LYS A 46 -7.72 -1.57 -8.56
N LEU A 47 -7.10 -0.85 -7.62
CA LEU A 47 -6.12 0.18 -7.92
C LEU A 47 -4.86 -0.42 -8.55
N SER A 48 -4.31 -1.50 -7.98
CA SER A 48 -3.17 -2.21 -8.58
C SER A 48 -3.45 -2.67 -10.02
N ALA A 49 -4.63 -3.27 -10.25
CA ALA A 49 -5.06 -3.66 -11.59
C ALA A 49 -5.14 -2.46 -12.55
N ALA A 50 -5.74 -1.34 -12.11
CA ALA A 50 -5.86 -0.13 -12.92
C ALA A 50 -4.49 0.48 -13.27
N LEU A 51 -3.54 0.50 -12.32
CA LEU A 51 -2.18 0.96 -12.55
C LEU A 51 -1.46 0.11 -13.59
N ILE A 52 -1.61 -1.23 -13.54
CA ILE A 52 -1.04 -2.13 -14.55
C ILE A 52 -1.67 -1.87 -15.94
N LEU A 53 -2.95 -1.50 -15.99
CA LEU A 53 -3.66 -1.16 -17.22
C LEU A 53 -3.33 0.25 -17.74
N GLY A 54 -2.44 0.99 -17.08
CA GLY A 54 -1.95 2.29 -17.54
C GLY A 54 -2.68 3.49 -16.95
N LEU A 55 -3.51 3.32 -15.92
CA LEU A 55 -4.01 4.45 -15.14
C LEU A 55 -2.83 5.23 -14.57
N LYS A 56 -2.79 6.54 -14.85
CA LYS A 56 -1.82 7.46 -14.26
C LYS A 56 -2.49 8.23 -13.15
N ILE A 57 -1.91 8.18 -11.96
CA ILE A 57 -2.31 8.97 -10.80
C ILE A 57 -1.09 9.72 -10.30
N ASP A 58 -1.29 10.97 -9.87
CA ASP A 58 -0.23 11.73 -9.24
C ASP A 58 -0.29 11.53 -7.73
N LEU A 59 0.52 10.59 -7.24
CA LEU A 59 0.70 10.35 -5.81
C LEU A 59 2.16 10.64 -5.47
N ARG A 60 2.35 11.70 -4.69
CA ARG A 60 3.65 12.13 -4.16
C ARG A 60 3.81 11.56 -2.75
N LYS A 61 5.05 11.47 -2.28
CA LYS A 61 5.35 10.91 -0.96
C LYS A 61 4.73 11.70 0.19
N ASP A 62 4.51 13.00 0.00
CA ASP A 62 3.96 13.98 0.95
C ASP A 62 2.46 14.27 0.75
N SER A 63 1.79 13.57 -0.18
CA SER A 63 0.38 13.80 -0.47
C SER A 63 -0.53 13.48 0.72
N GLU A 64 -1.65 14.19 0.82
CA GLU A 64 -2.77 13.82 1.69
C GLU A 64 -3.84 13.09 0.87
N LEU A 65 -4.35 11.96 1.39
CA LEU A 65 -5.26 11.09 0.66
C LEU A 65 -6.43 10.62 1.55
N LEU A 66 -7.66 10.77 1.05
CA LEU A 66 -8.86 10.18 1.64
C LEU A 66 -9.19 8.86 0.93
N TYR A 67 -9.19 7.75 1.66
CA TYR A 67 -9.53 6.43 1.14
C TYR A 67 -10.85 5.94 1.73
N LEU A 68 -11.89 5.83 0.91
CA LEU A 68 -13.23 5.40 1.34
C LEU A 68 -13.41 3.89 1.11
N GLY A 69 -13.80 3.17 2.16
CA GLY A 69 -13.96 1.71 2.11
C GLY A 69 -12.63 0.97 2.22
N ALA A 70 -11.86 1.28 3.26
CA ALA A 70 -10.53 0.71 3.49
C ALA A 70 -10.54 -0.80 3.81
N ALA A 71 -11.67 -1.35 4.26
CA ALA A 71 -11.80 -2.69 4.79
C ALA A 71 -10.68 -2.98 5.80
N THR A 72 -9.93 -4.06 5.63
CA THR A 72 -8.80 -4.43 6.50
C THR A 72 -7.47 -3.80 6.09
N GLY A 73 -7.48 -2.83 5.16
CA GLY A 73 -6.29 -2.04 4.81
C GLY A 73 -5.36 -2.63 3.74
N THR A 74 -5.77 -3.65 2.99
CA THR A 74 -4.94 -4.27 1.93
C THR A 74 -4.36 -3.23 0.94
N THR A 75 -5.21 -2.40 0.34
CA THR A 75 -4.76 -1.36 -0.61
C THR A 75 -4.12 -0.16 0.10
N VAL A 76 -4.67 0.24 1.24
CA VAL A 76 -4.14 1.35 2.06
C VAL A 76 -2.70 1.07 2.48
N SER A 77 -2.34 -0.19 2.76
CA SER A 77 -0.98 -0.60 3.09
C SER A 77 0.03 -0.28 1.98
N HIS A 78 -0.35 -0.47 0.71
CA HIS A 78 0.48 -0.12 -0.43
C HIS A 78 0.51 1.40 -0.69
N LEU A 79 -0.62 2.09 -0.50
CA LEU A 79 -0.65 3.54 -0.57
C LEU A 79 0.24 4.17 0.51
N SER A 80 0.25 3.65 1.73
CA SER A 80 1.10 4.13 2.82
C SER A 80 2.59 3.93 2.54
N ASP A 81 2.98 2.86 1.82
CA ASP A 81 4.35 2.69 1.35
C ASP A 81 4.75 3.80 0.34
N ILE A 82 3.79 4.28 -0.47
CA ILE A 82 4.01 5.34 -1.45
C ILE A 82 4.03 6.72 -0.78
N LEU A 83 2.97 7.06 -0.04
CA LEU A 83 2.72 8.34 0.64
C LEU A 83 3.33 8.40 2.05
N HIS A 84 4.52 7.86 2.22
CA HIS A 84 5.14 7.67 3.54
C HIS A 84 5.57 8.97 4.24
N GLU A 85 5.56 10.13 3.60
CA GLU A 85 5.78 11.43 4.24
C GLU A 85 4.48 12.23 4.42
N GLY A 86 3.36 11.71 3.91
CA GLY A 86 2.05 12.36 3.92
C GLY A 86 1.08 11.73 4.92
N LYS A 87 -0.23 11.87 4.65
CA LYS A 87 -1.30 11.35 5.51
C LYS A 87 -2.35 10.61 4.70
N ILE A 88 -2.84 9.50 5.24
CA ILE A 88 -3.96 8.74 4.66
C ILE A 88 -5.11 8.70 5.67
N TYR A 89 -6.24 9.27 5.28
CA TYR A 89 -7.50 9.16 6.01
C TYR A 89 -8.25 7.94 5.50
N ALA A 90 -8.11 6.81 6.18
CA ALA A 90 -8.77 5.56 5.81
C ALA A 90 -10.14 5.42 6.50
N VAL A 91 -11.22 5.45 5.73
CA VAL A 91 -12.60 5.37 6.24
C VAL A 91 -13.13 3.95 6.03
N GLU A 92 -13.64 3.34 7.10
CA GLU A 92 -14.31 2.05 7.08
C GLU A 92 -15.46 2.04 8.09
N ILE A 93 -16.59 1.42 7.73
CA ILE A 93 -17.80 1.38 8.55
C ILE A 93 -17.87 0.10 9.39
N SER A 94 -17.32 -1.02 8.88
CA SER A 94 -17.34 -2.31 9.55
C SER A 94 -16.41 -2.31 10.78
N PRO A 95 -16.93 -2.49 12.00
CA PRO A 95 -16.10 -2.51 13.20
C PRO A 95 -15.08 -3.66 13.20
N LEU A 96 -15.46 -4.80 12.64
CA LEU A 96 -14.58 -5.97 12.52
C LEU A 96 -13.39 -5.70 11.60
N SER A 97 -13.63 -5.03 10.47
CA SER A 97 -12.58 -4.65 9.53
C SER A 97 -11.71 -3.54 10.12
N MET A 98 -12.35 -2.56 10.79
CA MET A 98 -11.68 -1.44 11.45
C MET A 98 -10.66 -1.92 12.49
N LYS A 99 -10.97 -2.95 13.29
CA LYS A 99 -10.01 -3.49 14.26
C LYS A 99 -8.68 -3.90 13.59
N LYS A 100 -8.75 -4.64 12.49
CA LYS A 100 -7.55 -5.06 11.74
C LYS A 100 -6.86 -3.89 11.04
N LEU A 101 -7.63 -2.90 10.59
CA LEU A 101 -7.09 -1.68 10.00
C LEU A 101 -6.28 -0.88 11.04
N LEU A 102 -6.78 -0.75 12.27
CA LEU A 102 -6.07 -0.08 13.36
C LEU A 102 -4.75 -0.79 13.72
N GLU A 103 -4.77 -2.12 13.85
CA GLU A 103 -3.56 -2.93 14.07
C GLU A 103 -2.51 -2.73 12.94
N LEU A 104 -2.96 -2.49 11.70
CA LEU A 104 -2.08 -2.14 10.59
C LEU A 104 -1.53 -0.72 10.71
N CYS A 105 -2.35 0.24 11.13
CA CYS A 105 -1.92 1.64 11.30
C CYS A 105 -0.85 1.78 12.40
N GLU A 106 -1.00 1.07 13.53
CA GLU A 106 -0.01 1.07 14.63
C GLU A 106 1.39 0.63 14.21
N ARG A 107 1.50 -0.15 13.11
CA ARG A 107 2.77 -0.64 12.56
C ARG A 107 3.42 0.34 11.57
N ARG A 108 2.78 1.49 11.32
CA ARG A 108 3.09 2.43 10.22
C ARG A 108 3.23 3.89 10.66
N ASP A 109 3.28 4.14 11.96
CA ASP A 109 3.69 5.44 12.50
C ASP A 109 5.22 5.64 12.36
#